data_AF-A0A7J5ZFD9-F1
#
_entry.id   AF-A0A7J5ZFD9-F1
#
_cell.length_a   1.000
_cell.length_b   1.000
_cell.length_c   1.000
_cell.angle_alpha   90.00
_cell.angle_beta   90.00
_cell.angle_gamma   90.00
#
_symmetry.space_group_name_H-M   'P 1'
#
loop_
_entity.id
_entity.type
_entity.pdbx_description
1 polymer ?
#
loop_
_entity_poly.entity_id
_entity_poly.type
_entity_poly.pdbx_seq_one_letter_code
_entity_poly.pdbx_strand_id
1 'polypeptide(L)'
;MLSWFLRFCTGSDLFLGKEIIIDFTQIQGFQRRPVAHTCGCVLELSIHYDSFPDFSSEMNKVLESNRQTPVSLLYRMRYIRSTNHSAPFHAAQPITERHSTQCKQ
;
A
#
# COMPACT_ATOMS: atom_id res chain seq x y z
N MET A 1 -10.32 -11.63 -2.53
CA MET A 1 -10.88 -10.26 -2.56
C MET A 1 -10.56 -9.51 -1.28
N LEU A 2 -10.95 -10.03 -0.11
CA LEU A 2 -10.77 -9.35 1.19
C LEU A 2 -9.31 -9.07 1.57
N SER A 3 -8.40 -10.02 1.39
CA SER A 3 -6.97 -9.86 1.71
C SER A 3 -6.38 -8.62 1.00
N TRP A 4 -6.65 -8.49 -0.30
CA TRP A 4 -6.21 -7.35 -1.12
C TRP A 4 -6.84 -6.03 -0.68
N PHE A 5 -8.10 -6.04 -0.26
CA PHE A 5 -8.75 -4.87 0.32
C PHE A 5 -8.10 -4.45 1.63
N LEU A 6 -7.78 -5.39 2.52
CA LEU A 6 -7.06 -5.12 3.77
C LEU A 6 -5.67 -4.56 3.48
N ARG A 7 -4.92 -5.15 2.54
CA ARG A 7 -3.61 -4.63 2.11
C ARG A 7 -3.71 -3.23 1.53
N PHE A 8 -4.75 -2.96 0.75
CA PHE A 8 -4.98 -1.64 0.17
C PHE A 8 -5.18 -0.60 1.27
N CYS A 9 -6.07 -0.87 2.23
CA CYS A 9 -6.41 0.09 3.29
C CYS A 9 -5.35 0.20 4.39
N THR A 10 -4.66 -0.89 4.72
CA THR A 10 -3.83 -0.99 5.94
C THR A 10 -2.36 -1.33 5.66
N GLY A 11 -2.02 -1.71 4.43
CA GLY A 11 -0.69 -2.23 4.08
C GLY A 11 -0.45 -3.68 4.53
N SER A 12 -1.44 -4.32 5.16
CA SER A 12 -1.34 -5.67 5.75
C SER A 12 -2.56 -6.51 5.40
N ASP A 13 -2.40 -7.83 5.31
CA ASP A 13 -3.52 -8.78 5.24
C ASP A 13 -4.14 -9.05 6.63
N LEU A 14 -3.47 -8.60 7.70
CA LEU A 14 -3.85 -8.83 9.08
C LEU A 14 -4.51 -7.58 9.67
N PHE A 15 -5.78 -7.73 10.08
CA PHE A 15 -6.58 -6.65 10.66
C PHE A 15 -6.70 -6.85 12.19
N LEU A 16 -5.76 -6.28 12.94
CA LEU A 16 -5.68 -6.42 14.40
C LEU A 16 -6.29 -5.21 15.13
N GLY A 17 -7.62 -5.18 15.27
CA GLY A 17 -8.28 -4.20 16.13
C GLY A 17 -8.12 -2.73 15.71
N LYS A 18 -7.81 -2.50 14.43
CA LYS A 18 -7.88 -1.17 13.82
C LYS A 18 -9.29 -0.97 13.26
N GLU A 19 -9.63 0.28 12.96
CA GLU A 19 -10.82 0.60 12.18
C GLU A 19 -10.38 1.05 10.78
N ILE A 20 -11.17 0.75 9.76
CA ILE A 20 -11.00 1.36 8.44
C ILE A 20 -11.98 2.53 8.40
N ILE A 21 -11.44 3.74 8.40
CA ILE A 21 -12.24 4.96 8.36
C ILE A 21 -12.55 5.26 6.90
N ILE A 22 -13.82 5.50 6.59
CA ILE A 22 -14.23 5.95 5.26
C ILE A 22 -14.33 7.47 5.29
N ASP A 23 -13.57 8.14 4.44
CA ASP A 23 -13.64 9.59 4.26
C ASP A 23 -14.24 9.92 2.90
N PHE A 24 -15.23 10.81 2.88
CA PHE A 24 -15.96 11.14 1.66
C PHE A 24 -15.48 12.49 1.10
N THR A 25 -15.13 12.50 -0.18
CA THR A 25 -14.60 13.67 -0.89
C THR A 25 -15.53 14.10 -2.03
N GLN A 26 -15.42 15.37 -2.44
CA GLN A 26 -16.14 15.90 -3.62
C GLN A 26 -15.31 15.83 -4.91
N ILE A 27 -14.28 14.97 -4.97
CA ILE A 27 -13.41 14.83 -6.14
C ILE A 27 -14.18 14.17 -7.28
N GLN A 28 -14.11 14.77 -8.47
CA GLN A 28 -14.88 14.38 -9.66
C GLN A 28 -14.01 14.15 -10.89
N GLY A 29 -14.63 13.63 -11.95
CA GLY A 29 -13.99 13.44 -13.26
C GLY A 29 -12.81 12.47 -13.20
N PHE A 30 -11.78 12.72 -14.00
CA PHE A 30 -10.62 11.83 -14.13
C PHE A 30 -9.77 11.69 -12.86
N GLN A 31 -9.93 12.60 -11.88
CA GLN A 31 -9.22 12.51 -10.60
C GLN A 31 -9.97 11.63 -9.59
N ARG A 32 -11.23 11.27 -9.87
CA ARG A 32 -12.03 10.40 -9.02
C ARG A 32 -11.41 9.00 -8.99
N ARG A 33 -10.99 8.55 -7.81
CA ARG A 33 -10.48 7.21 -7.54
C ARG A 33 -10.52 6.90 -6.05
N PRO A 34 -10.58 5.62 -5.63
CA PRO A 34 -10.34 5.24 -4.24
C PRO A 34 -8.88 5.54 -3.87
N VAL A 35 -8.67 6.19 -2.74
CA VAL A 35 -7.32 6.48 -2.22
C VAL A 35 -7.21 5.95 -0.80
N ALA A 36 -6.17 5.17 -0.52
CA ALA A 36 -5.94 4.61 0.80
C ALA A 36 -4.72 5.22 1.49
N HIS A 37 -4.91 5.66 2.74
CA HIS A 37 -3.87 6.15 3.63
C HIS A 37 -3.55 5.08 4.68
N THR A 38 -2.54 4.25 4.39
CA THR A 38 -2.25 3.06 5.22
C THR A 38 -1.80 3.38 6.64
N CYS A 39 -1.22 4.56 6.88
CA CYS A 39 -0.78 4.97 8.23
C CYS A 39 -1.98 5.19 9.16
N GLY A 40 -3.08 5.75 8.63
CA GLY A 40 -4.31 6.03 9.39
C GLY A 40 -5.44 5.03 9.16
N CYS A 41 -5.26 4.05 8.26
CA CYS A 41 -6.32 3.14 7.81
C CYS A 41 -7.55 3.90 7.26
N VAL A 42 -7.30 5.00 6.53
CA VAL A 42 -8.37 5.82 5.92
C VAL A 42 -8.52 5.44 4.45
N LEU A 43 -9.76 5.23 4.01
CA LEU A 43 -10.15 5.05 2.63
C LEU A 43 -10.98 6.26 2.17
N GLU A 44 -10.37 7.10 1.33
CA GLU A 44 -11.07 8.20 0.68
C GLU A 44 -11.87 7.71 -0.52
N LEU A 45 -13.15 8.05 -0.53
CA LEU A 45 -14.09 7.77 -1.61
C LEU A 45 -14.74 9.06 -2.08
N SER A 46 -14.98 9.17 -3.38
CA SER A 46 -15.80 10.27 -3.89
C SER A 46 -17.28 10.01 -3.64
N ILE A 47 -18.06 11.06 -3.38
CA ILE A 47 -19.53 10.98 -3.33
C ILE A 47 -20.18 10.92 -4.73
N HIS A 48 -19.39 11.09 -5.79
CA HIS A 48 -19.88 11.23 -7.16
C HIS A 48 -19.81 9.91 -7.96
N TYR A 49 -20.16 8.80 -7.31
CA TYR A 49 -20.48 7.56 -8.03
C TYR A 49 -21.97 7.55 -8.32
N ASP A 50 -22.34 7.42 -9.59
CA ASP A 50 -23.74 7.41 -10.03
C ASP A 50 -24.46 6.13 -9.57
N SER A 51 -23.71 5.04 -9.40
CA SER A 51 -24.25 3.75 -8.98
C SER A 51 -23.23 2.88 -8.25
N PHE A 52 -23.73 1.90 -7.49
CA PHE A 52 -22.88 0.89 -6.86
C PHE A 52 -22.03 0.09 -7.87
N PRO A 53 -22.55 -0.35 -9.04
CA PRO A 53 -21.73 -0.99 -10.07
C PRO A 53 -20.53 -0.16 -10.53
N ASP A 54 -20.69 1.16 -10.68
CA ASP A 54 -19.59 2.05 -11.08
C ASP A 54 -18.49 2.08 -10.03
N PHE A 55 -18.88 2.23 -8.77
CA PHE A 55 -17.96 2.13 -7.62
C PHE A 55 -17.26 0.77 -7.57
N SER A 56 -18.02 -0.32 -7.63
CA SER A 56 -17.50 -1.69 -7.50
C SER A 56 -16.52 -2.01 -8.64
N SER A 57 -16.83 -1.61 -9.87
CA SER A 57 -15.94 -1.79 -11.03
C SER A 57 -14.60 -1.08 -10.84
N GLU A 58 -14.62 0.17 -10.39
CA GLU A 58 -13.40 0.95 -10.14
C GLU A 58 -12.59 0.39 -8.96
N MET A 59 -13.27 0.07 -7.85
CA MET A 59 -12.63 -0.53 -6.67
C MET A 59 -11.95 -1.85 -7.04
N ASN A 60 -12.63 -2.71 -7.80
CA ASN A 60 -12.08 -3.99 -8.25
C ASN A 60 -10.86 -3.81 -9.17
N LYS A 61 -10.86 -2.82 -10.07
CA LYS A 61 -9.68 -2.49 -10.89
C LYS A 61 -8.49 -2.08 -10.03
N VAL A 62 -8.72 -1.26 -9.00
CA VAL A 62 -7.67 -0.85 -8.04
C VAL A 62 -7.15 -2.05 -7.25
N LEU A 63 -8.02 -2.93 -6.76
CA LEU A 63 -7.62 -4.12 -6.02
C LEU A 63 -6.87 -5.13 -6.90
N GLU A 64 -7.28 -5.29 -8.17
CA GLU A 64 -6.59 -6.18 -9.11
C GLU A 64 -5.21 -5.65 -9.47
N SER A 65 -5.05 -4.33 -9.70
CA SER A 65 -3.72 -3.77 -9.97
C SER A 65 -2.72 -3.98 -8.82
N ASN A 66 -3.20 -4.03 -7.57
CA ASN A 66 -2.37 -4.35 -6.40
C ASN A 66 -2.02 -5.84 -6.27
N ARG A 67 -2.72 -6.74 -6.98
CA ARG A 67 -2.41 -8.19 -7.00
C ARG A 67 -1.14 -8.51 -7.76
N GLN A 68 -0.81 -7.75 -8.81
CA GLN A 68 0.36 -8.01 -9.64
C GLN A 68 1.65 -7.35 -9.15
N THR A 69 1.59 -6.39 -8.23
CA THR A 69 2.79 -5.75 -7.71
C THR A 69 3.41 -6.57 -6.57
N PRO A 70 4.65 -7.09 -6.72
CA PRO A 70 5.41 -7.64 -5.60
C PRO A 70 5.44 -6.64 -4.45
N VAL A 71 5.18 -7.11 -3.24
CA VAL A 71 5.15 -6.29 -2.02
C VAL A 71 6.44 -5.46 -1.84
N SER A 72 7.56 -5.97 -2.35
CA SER A 72 8.87 -5.31 -2.38
C SER A 72 8.92 -4.05 -3.26
N LEU A 73 8.15 -3.98 -4.36
CA LEU A 73 8.12 -2.82 -5.25
C LEU A 73 7.26 -1.68 -4.70
N LEU A 74 6.17 -1.99 -3.97
CA LEU A 74 5.38 -0.98 -3.25
C LEU A 74 6.19 -0.29 -2.15
N TYR A 75 7.01 -1.04 -1.41
CA TYR A 75 7.90 -0.47 -0.39
C TYR A 75 8.98 0.43 -1.02
N ARG A 76 9.52 0.04 -2.18
CA ARG A 76 10.54 0.79 -2.91
C ARG A 76 10.02 2.09 -3.54
N MET A 77 8.78 2.12 -4.03
CA MET A 77 8.17 3.37 -4.53
C MET A 77 7.75 4.34 -3.41
N ARG A 78 7.34 3.84 -2.24
CA ARG A 78 7.08 4.69 -1.07
C ARG A 78 8.35 5.33 -0.52
N TYR A 79 9.48 4.64 -0.56
CA TYR A 79 10.79 5.19 -0.16
C TYR A 79 11.25 6.34 -1.07
N ILE A 80 11.02 6.23 -2.38
CA ILE A 80 11.46 7.25 -3.36
C ILE A 80 10.65 8.56 -3.24
N ARG A 81 9.40 8.52 -2.75
CA ARG A 81 8.59 9.75 -2.55
C ARG A 81 8.98 10.56 -1.30
N SER A 82 9.80 10.02 -0.40
CA SER A 82 10.19 10.68 0.85
C SER A 82 11.55 11.41 0.82
N THR A 83 12.29 11.38 -0.30
CA THR A 83 13.61 12.03 -0.38
C THR A 83 13.55 13.33 -1.19
N ASN A 84 12.93 14.37 -0.64
CA ASN A 84 13.12 15.76 -1.10
C ASN A 84 13.36 16.74 0.06
N HIS A 85 13.98 16.27 1.15
CA HIS A 85 14.67 17.14 2.11
C HIS A 85 15.91 16.42 2.70
N SER A 86 17.08 16.90 2.25
CA SER A 86 18.40 16.94 2.92
C SER A 86 18.91 15.76 3.81
N ALA A 87 19.83 14.98 3.21
CA ALA A 87 21.09 14.38 3.74
C ALA A 87 21.08 13.23 4.80
N PRO A 88 22.18 12.44 4.95
CA PRO A 88 23.14 11.90 3.98
C PRO A 88 23.19 10.35 3.94
N PHE A 89 23.79 9.81 2.88
CA PHE A 89 24.14 8.40 2.71
C PHE A 89 25.07 7.91 3.84
N HIS A 90 24.60 7.00 4.69
CA HIS A 90 25.46 5.98 5.29
C HIS A 90 24.77 4.62 5.23
N ALA A 91 25.54 3.66 4.73
CA ALA A 91 25.13 2.37 4.20
C ALA A 91 24.38 1.46 5.19
N ALA A 92 23.30 0.83 4.72
CA ALA A 92 22.85 -0.45 5.26
C ALA A 92 23.41 -1.56 4.36
N GLN A 93 24.42 -2.29 4.87
CA GLN A 93 24.98 -3.49 4.24
C GLN A 93 23.98 -4.67 4.32
N PRO A 94 23.96 -5.61 3.37
CA PRO A 94 23.10 -6.79 3.43
C PRO A 94 23.51 -7.75 4.55
N ILE A 95 22.52 -8.36 5.20
CA ILE A 95 22.68 -9.38 6.23
C ILE A 95 23.34 -10.63 5.61
N THR A 96 24.48 -11.02 6.17
CA THR A 96 25.29 -12.17 5.77
C THR A 96 24.59 -13.50 6.10
N GLU A 97 24.39 -14.36 5.10
CA GLU A 97 24.16 -15.79 5.33
C GLU A 97 25.46 -16.41 5.86
N ARG A 98 25.48 -16.79 7.15
CA ARG A 98 26.52 -17.66 7.70
C ARG A 98 26.06 -19.10 7.53
N HIS A 99 26.64 -19.80 6.56
CA HIS A 99 26.82 -21.24 6.68
C HIS A 99 28.32 -21.53 6.88
N SER A 100 28.59 -22.17 8.00
CA SER A 100 29.86 -22.47 8.64
C SER A 100 30.82 -23.30 7.77
N THR A 101 32.05 -22.82 7.61
CA THR A 101 33.22 -23.68 7.36
C THR A 101 33.72 -24.25 8.69
N GLN A 102 33.80 -25.57 8.74
CA GLN A 102 34.23 -26.37 9.88
C GLN A 102 35.77 -26.34 9.98
N CYS A 103 36.30 -25.86 11.10
CA CYS A 103 37.72 -25.99 11.46
C CYS A 103 37.91 -27.32 12.19
N LYS A 104 38.74 -28.23 11.67
CA LYS A 104 39.32 -29.35 12.44
C LYS A 104 40.79 -29.04 12.70
N GLN A 105 41.21 -29.40 13.91
CA GLN A 105 42.51 -29.19 14.56
C GLN A 105 43.69 -29.77 13.77
#